data_AF-A0A6N2UYH4-F1
#
_entry.id   AF-A0A6N2UYH4-F1
#
_cell.length_a   1.000
_cell.length_b   1.000
_cell.length_c   1.000
_cell.angle_alpha   90.00
_cell.angle_beta   90.00
_cell.angle_gamma   90.00
#
_symmetry.space_group_name_H-M   'P 1'
#
loop_
_entity.id
_entity.type
_entity.pdbx_description
1 polymer ?
#
loop_
_entity_poly.entity_id
_entity_poly.type
_entity_poly.pdbx_seq_one_letter_code
_entity_poly.pdbx_strand_id
1 'polypeptide(L)'
;MNLSSIMNIALSGIAGAVLALIGNNLLFNKRSKNYDLKLEKELAVYKYKTEAILEAIEFLENYIASSQIEKTPFKEMTVNELTIQARSCMDKLVVYCDNAELVETFDSIILKGETVKSKEYIERFKNFRTLCRKELGLKNVKFQKDEFYWCISTSNIK
;
A
#
# COMPACT_ATOMS: atom_id res chain seq x y z
N MET A 1 23.02 68.41 -4.11
CA MET A 1 22.43 67.20 -3.51
C MET A 1 22.89 67.13 -2.07
N ASN A 2 21.98 67.23 -1.10
CA ASN A 2 22.33 67.23 0.33
C ASN A 2 22.63 65.80 0.80
N LEU A 3 23.63 65.66 1.68
CA LEU A 3 24.06 64.39 2.27
C LEU A 3 22.89 63.61 2.91
N SER A 4 21.90 64.34 3.45
CA SER A 4 20.67 63.78 4.04
C SER A 4 19.78 63.06 3.02
N SER A 5 19.73 63.54 1.77
CA SER A 5 18.94 62.94 0.70
C SER A 5 19.53 61.60 0.25
N ILE A 6 20.87 61.48 0.23
CA ILE A 6 21.58 60.24 -0.13
C ILE A 6 21.43 59.19 0.98
N MET A 7 21.52 59.59 2.26
CA MET A 7 21.29 58.71 3.40
C MET A 7 19.87 58.13 3.44
N ASN A 8 18.85 58.93 3.15
CA ASN A 8 17.46 58.46 3.14
C ASN A 8 17.18 57.47 2.00
N ILE A 9 17.77 57.69 0.82
CA ILE A 9 17.65 56.76 -0.31
C ILE A 9 18.35 55.43 0.01
N ALA A 10 19.56 55.48 0.56
CA ALA A 10 20.31 54.29 0.96
C ALA A 10 19.58 53.47 2.04
N LEU A 11 19.03 54.11 3.08
CA LEU A 11 18.25 53.44 4.12
C LEU A 11 16.98 52.78 3.57
N SER A 12 16.26 53.47 2.68
CA SER A 12 15.03 52.94 2.08
C SER A 12 15.29 51.74 1.16
N GLY A 13 16.40 51.74 0.41
CA GLY A 13 16.81 50.61 -0.42
C GLY A 13 17.24 49.38 0.40
N ILE A 14 17.96 49.59 1.51
CA ILE A 14 18.37 48.50 2.41
C ILE A 14 17.16 47.89 3.12
N ALA A 15 16.22 48.71 3.60
CA ALA A 15 15.00 48.22 4.25
C ALA A 15 14.14 47.37 3.29
N GLY A 16 14.01 47.78 2.03
CA GLY A 16 13.29 47.02 1.00
C GLY A 16 13.95 45.67 0.69
N ALA A 17 15.28 45.63 0.58
CA ALA A 17 16.03 44.39 0.34
C ALA A 17 15.92 43.40 1.52
N VAL A 18 15.97 43.90 2.76
CA VAL A 18 15.83 43.07 3.97
C VAL A 18 14.42 42.47 4.06
N LEU A 19 13.37 43.27 3.80
CA LEU A 19 11.98 42.77 3.79
C LEU A 19 11.76 41.71 2.70
N ALA A 20 12.34 41.90 1.51
CA ALA A 20 12.27 40.93 0.43
C ALA A 20 12.96 39.60 0.80
N LEU A 21 14.13 39.64 1.44
CA LEU A 21 14.86 38.46 1.91
C LEU A 21 14.10 37.71 3.02
N ILE A 22 13.54 38.43 4.00
CA ILE A 22 12.72 37.85 5.08
C ILE A 22 11.46 37.20 4.49
N GLY A 23 10.77 37.90 3.57
CA GLY A 23 9.58 37.39 2.89
C GLY A 23 9.87 36.13 2.06
N ASN A 24 10.99 36.10 1.34
CA ASN A 24 11.40 34.93 0.57
C ASN A 24 11.70 33.73 1.48
N ASN A 25 12.43 33.93 2.59
CA ASN A 25 12.70 32.87 3.56
C ASN A 25 11.42 32.31 4.20
N LEU A 26 10.46 33.16 4.55
CA LEU A 26 9.17 32.73 5.08
C LEU A 26 8.36 31.90 4.07
N LEU A 27 8.33 32.32 2.80
CA LEU A 27 7.64 31.59 1.74
C LEU A 27 8.33 30.26 1.41
N PHE A 28 9.67 30.23 1.41
CA PHE A 28 10.45 29.01 1.21
C PHE A 28 10.19 28.00 2.33
N ASN A 29 10.23 28.44 3.59
CA ASN A 29 9.93 27.59 4.74
C ASN A 29 8.48 27.07 4.73
N LYS A 30 7.52 27.91 4.32
CA LYS A 30 6.11 27.48 4.19
C LYS A 30 5.93 26.46 3.05
N ARG A 31 6.62 26.64 1.91
CA ARG A 31 6.60 25.67 0.80
C ARG A 31 7.26 24.36 1.19
N SER A 32 8.42 24.39 1.87
CA SER A 32 9.09 23.20 2.39
C SER A 32 8.17 22.43 3.33
N LYS A 33 7.59 23.12 4.33
CA LYS A 33 6.67 22.49 5.29
C LYS A 33 5.44 21.86 4.62
N ASN A 34 4.89 22.51 3.60
CA ASN A 34 3.74 21.96 2.86
C ASN A 34 4.14 20.75 2.00
N TYR A 35 5.35 20.74 1.44
CA TYR A 35 5.89 19.61 0.71
C TYR A 35 6.13 18.41 1.64
N ASP A 36 6.73 18.65 2.80
CA ASP A 36 6.96 17.63 3.83
C ASP A 36 5.64 17.00 4.30
N LEU A 37 4.62 17.82 4.58
CA LEU A 37 3.28 17.34 4.94
C LEU A 37 2.60 16.52 3.82
N LYS A 38 2.83 16.88 2.56
CA LYS A 38 2.27 16.14 1.42
C LYS A 38 2.98 14.79 1.27
N LEU A 39 4.30 14.78 1.38
CA LEU A 39 5.10 13.56 1.34
C LEU A 39 4.75 12.63 2.51
N GLU A 40 4.59 13.14 3.73
CA GLU A 40 4.14 12.36 4.89
C GLU A 40 2.78 11.69 4.65
N LYS A 41 1.82 12.43 4.07
CA LYS A 41 0.51 11.87 3.71
C LYS A 41 0.61 10.79 2.65
N GLU A 42 1.39 11.01 1.60
CA GLU A 42 1.60 10.03 0.54
C GLU A 42 2.27 8.75 1.08
N LEU A 43 3.27 8.88 1.95
CA LEU A 43 3.91 7.76 2.64
C LEU A 43 2.94 7.01 3.56
N ALA A 44 2.09 7.73 4.29
CA ALA A 44 1.08 7.12 5.15
C ALA A 44 0.05 6.33 4.33
N VAL A 45 -0.47 6.91 3.23
CA VAL A 45 -1.40 6.21 2.33
C VAL A 45 -0.73 4.97 1.73
N TYR A 46 0.51 5.09 1.26
CA TYR A 46 1.27 3.96 0.73
C TYR A 46 1.47 2.85 1.78
N LYS A 47 1.74 3.22 3.03
CA LYS A 47 1.84 2.28 4.15
C LYS A 47 0.52 1.53 4.38
N TYR A 48 -0.59 2.24 4.51
CA TYR A 48 -1.91 1.59 4.73
C TYR A 48 -2.33 0.72 3.55
N LYS A 49 -2.05 1.16 2.32
CA LYS A 49 -2.23 0.36 1.09
C LYS A 49 -1.41 -0.94 1.15
N THR A 50 -0.15 -0.84 1.57
CA THR A 50 0.73 -2.02 1.71
C THR A 50 0.21 -2.97 2.78
N GLU A 51 -0.21 -2.47 3.94
CA GLU A 51 -0.79 -3.26 5.03
C GLU A 51 -2.07 -3.98 4.57
N ALA A 52 -3.01 -3.26 3.94
CA ALA A 52 -4.25 -3.83 3.41
C ALA A 52 -4.00 -4.97 2.42
N ILE A 53 -3.05 -4.78 1.50
CA ILE A 53 -2.65 -5.80 0.52
C ILE A 53 -2.02 -7.02 1.19
N LEU A 54 -1.12 -6.81 2.16
CA LEU A 54 -0.46 -7.91 2.86
C LEU A 54 -1.44 -8.73 3.68
N GLU A 55 -2.35 -8.09 4.41
CA GLU A 55 -3.40 -8.77 5.17
C GLU A 55 -4.31 -9.61 4.25
N ALA A 56 -4.70 -9.07 3.09
CA ALA A 56 -5.52 -9.80 2.13
C ALA A 56 -4.79 -11.02 1.53
N ILE A 57 -3.50 -10.88 1.24
CA ILE A 57 -2.66 -12.00 0.77
C ILE A 57 -2.53 -13.05 1.87
N GLU A 58 -2.20 -12.65 3.09
CA GLU A 58 -2.04 -13.55 4.23
C GLU A 58 -3.32 -14.31 4.54
N PHE A 59 -4.48 -13.62 4.53
CA PHE A 59 -5.77 -14.25 4.69
C PHE A 59 -6.00 -15.37 3.66
N LEU A 60 -5.77 -15.08 2.38
CA LEU A 60 -5.95 -16.07 1.32
C LEU A 60 -4.95 -17.22 1.40
N GLU A 61 -3.67 -16.95 1.68
CA GLU A 61 -2.66 -18.00 1.84
C GLU A 61 -2.98 -18.92 3.03
N ASN A 62 -3.44 -18.36 4.16
CA ASN A 62 -3.87 -19.13 5.33
C ASN A 62 -5.14 -19.94 5.04
N TYR A 63 -6.12 -19.37 4.35
CA TYR A 63 -7.32 -20.08 3.92
C TYR A 63 -6.96 -21.26 3.00
N ILE A 64 -6.06 -21.02 2.05
CA ILE A 64 -5.58 -22.06 1.13
C ILE A 64 -4.85 -23.16 1.89
N ALA A 65 -3.90 -22.82 2.75
CA ALA A 65 -3.12 -23.79 3.51
C ALA A 65 -4.01 -24.64 4.44
N SER A 66 -4.98 -24.01 5.11
CA SER A 66 -5.93 -24.70 6.00
C SER A 66 -6.80 -25.70 5.25
N SER A 67 -7.11 -25.46 3.97
CA SER A 67 -7.90 -26.37 3.14
C SER A 67 -7.13 -27.62 2.65
N GLN A 68 -5.80 -27.69 2.83
CA GLN A 68 -4.96 -28.71 2.22
C GLN A 68 -4.36 -29.74 3.19
N ILE A 69 -4.31 -29.46 4.50
CA ILE A 69 -3.59 -30.29 5.49
C ILE A 69 -4.58 -30.83 6.53
N GLU A 70 -4.64 -32.16 6.72
CA GLU A 70 -5.47 -32.81 7.77
C GLU A 70 -5.09 -32.37 9.20
N LYS A 71 -3.86 -31.91 9.40
CA LYS A 71 -3.34 -31.25 10.61
C LYS A 71 -2.66 -29.95 10.23
N THR A 72 -3.45 -28.94 9.93
CA THR A 72 -2.94 -27.60 9.69
C THR A 72 -2.26 -27.05 10.97
N PRO A 73 -1.04 -26.50 10.90
CA PRO A 73 -0.43 -25.77 12.02
C PRO A 73 -1.10 -24.40 12.25
N PHE A 74 -2.01 -24.00 11.35
CA PHE A 74 -2.76 -22.75 11.42
C PHE A 74 -3.99 -22.93 12.29
N LYS A 75 -4.35 -21.86 13.00
CA LYS A 75 -5.52 -21.80 13.88
C LYS A 75 -6.78 -22.15 13.08
N GLU A 76 -7.49 -23.19 13.48
CA GLU A 76 -8.84 -23.45 12.96
C GLU A 76 -9.73 -22.24 13.27
N MET A 77 -10.24 -21.62 12.21
CA MET A 77 -11.19 -20.53 12.30
C MET A 77 -12.59 -21.03 12.02
N THR A 78 -13.56 -20.54 12.79
CA THR A 78 -14.97 -20.75 12.49
C THR A 78 -15.37 -20.05 11.20
N VAL A 79 -16.44 -20.50 10.55
CA VAL A 79 -17.00 -19.88 9.34
C VAL A 79 -17.33 -18.39 9.56
N ASN A 80 -17.81 -18.04 10.75
CA ASN A 80 -18.09 -16.66 11.12
C ASN A 80 -16.82 -15.81 11.20
N GLU A 81 -15.76 -16.33 11.83
CA GLU A 81 -14.47 -15.62 11.91
C GLU A 81 -13.86 -15.43 10.52
N LEU A 82 -13.94 -16.44 9.64
CA LEU A 82 -13.48 -16.34 8.25
C LEU A 82 -14.24 -15.25 7.49
N THR A 83 -15.56 -15.21 7.68
CA THR A 83 -16.42 -14.19 7.03
C THR A 83 -16.09 -12.79 7.51
N ILE A 84 -15.86 -12.62 8.82
CA ILE A 84 -15.49 -11.31 9.41
C ILE A 84 -14.13 -10.85 8.87
N GLN A 85 -13.13 -11.73 8.83
CA GLN A 85 -11.81 -11.39 8.31
C GLN A 85 -11.83 -11.09 6.81
N ALA A 86 -12.55 -11.89 6.02
CA ALA A 86 -12.72 -11.64 4.59
C ALA A 86 -13.33 -10.26 4.31
N ARG A 87 -14.39 -9.89 5.05
CA ARG A 87 -15.01 -8.56 4.96
C ARG A 87 -14.06 -7.45 5.39
N SER A 88 -13.33 -7.63 6.49
CA SER A 88 -12.34 -6.66 6.94
C SER A 88 -11.24 -6.43 5.90
N CYS A 89 -10.78 -7.49 5.22
CA CYS A 89 -9.81 -7.35 4.13
C CYS A 89 -10.43 -6.59 2.95
N MET A 90 -11.65 -6.94 2.56
CA MET A 90 -12.38 -6.26 1.48
C MET A 90 -12.52 -4.76 1.75
N ASP A 91 -12.99 -4.38 2.94
CA ASP A 91 -13.18 -2.98 3.31
C ASP A 91 -11.86 -2.20 3.24
N LYS A 92 -10.76 -2.78 3.72
CA LYS A 92 -9.43 -2.16 3.64
C LYS A 92 -8.96 -2.01 2.19
N LEU A 93 -9.14 -3.03 1.35
CA LEU A 93 -8.78 -2.95 -0.06
C LEU A 93 -9.60 -1.87 -0.78
N VAL A 94 -10.91 -1.77 -0.54
CA VAL A 94 -11.78 -0.74 -1.12
C VAL A 94 -11.36 0.67 -0.67
N VAL A 95 -10.95 0.83 0.58
CA VAL A 95 -10.59 2.15 1.14
C VAL A 95 -9.22 2.62 0.66
N TYR A 96 -8.25 1.71 0.54
CA TYR A 96 -6.85 2.09 0.35
C TYR A 96 -6.27 1.78 -1.04
N CYS A 97 -6.89 0.90 -1.84
CA CYS A 97 -6.40 0.55 -3.18
C CYS A 97 -7.18 1.27 -4.27
N ASP A 98 -6.47 1.71 -5.31
CA ASP A 98 -7.05 2.43 -6.45
C ASP A 98 -7.45 1.47 -7.59
N ASN A 99 -6.85 0.29 -7.66
CA ASN A 99 -7.12 -0.70 -8.70
C ASN A 99 -8.39 -1.52 -8.41
N ALA A 100 -9.49 -1.16 -9.07
CA ALA A 100 -10.77 -1.88 -8.98
C ALA A 100 -10.65 -3.37 -9.35
N GLU A 101 -9.83 -3.72 -10.35
CA GLU A 101 -9.62 -5.11 -10.78
C GLU A 101 -9.04 -5.97 -9.64
N LEU A 102 -8.18 -5.38 -8.79
CA LEU A 102 -7.62 -6.06 -7.62
C LEU A 102 -8.74 -6.43 -6.64
N VAL A 103 -9.61 -5.47 -6.34
CA VAL A 103 -10.73 -5.63 -5.40
C VAL A 103 -11.72 -6.67 -5.90
N GLU A 104 -12.11 -6.58 -7.18
CA GLU A 104 -13.02 -7.55 -7.82
C GLU A 104 -12.41 -8.96 -7.91
N THR A 105 -11.09 -9.05 -8.13
CA THR A 105 -10.39 -10.33 -8.11
C THR A 105 -10.41 -10.94 -6.71
N PHE A 106 -10.20 -10.15 -5.66
CA PHE A 106 -10.31 -10.63 -4.28
C PHE A 106 -11.73 -11.14 -3.96
N ASP A 107 -12.75 -10.37 -4.33
CA ASP A 107 -14.17 -10.73 -4.13
C ASP A 107 -14.50 -12.06 -4.79
N SER A 108 -14.09 -12.21 -6.05
CA SER A 108 -14.35 -13.42 -6.82
C SER A 108 -13.56 -14.63 -6.35
N ILE A 109 -12.45 -14.48 -5.62
CA ILE A 109 -11.76 -15.59 -4.95
C ILE A 109 -12.61 -16.11 -3.79
N ILE A 110 -13.23 -15.21 -3.02
CA ILE A 110 -14.01 -15.56 -1.82
C ILE A 110 -15.41 -16.08 -2.18
N LEU A 111 -16.11 -15.42 -3.10
CA LEU A 111 -17.54 -15.65 -3.34
C LEU A 111 -17.86 -16.77 -4.33
N LYS A 112 -16.95 -17.12 -5.25
CA LYS A 112 -17.27 -18.10 -6.31
C LYS A 112 -17.39 -19.55 -5.83
N GLY A 113 -17.04 -19.84 -4.57
CA GLY A 113 -17.20 -21.17 -3.97
C GLY A 113 -16.43 -22.28 -4.70
N GLU A 114 -15.43 -21.92 -5.49
CA GLU A 114 -14.60 -22.86 -6.23
C GLU A 114 -13.70 -23.64 -5.26
N THR A 115 -13.43 -24.91 -5.55
CA THR A 115 -12.47 -25.70 -4.79
C THR A 115 -11.10 -25.04 -4.88
N VAL A 116 -10.43 -24.82 -3.75
CA VAL A 116 -9.10 -24.18 -3.64
C VAL A 116 -8.01 -24.81 -4.53
N LYS A 117 -8.19 -26.07 -4.95
CA LYS A 117 -7.26 -26.81 -5.83
C LYS A 117 -7.60 -26.71 -7.32
N SER A 118 -8.67 -26.01 -7.71
CA SER A 118 -9.01 -25.85 -9.12
C SER A 118 -7.97 -24.98 -9.84
N LYS A 119 -7.77 -25.25 -11.13
CA LYS A 119 -6.84 -24.49 -11.95
C LYS A 119 -7.27 -23.01 -12.02
N GLU A 120 -8.57 -22.78 -12.10
CA GLU A 120 -9.21 -21.47 -12.19
C GLU A 120 -8.99 -20.65 -10.90
N TYR A 121 -9.14 -21.28 -9.73
CA TYR A 121 -8.90 -20.63 -8.44
C TYR A 121 -7.43 -20.20 -8.33
N ILE A 122 -6.53 -21.11 -8.68
CA ILE A 122 -5.09 -20.90 -8.68
C ILE A 122 -4.69 -19.75 -9.62
N GLU A 123 -5.20 -19.74 -10.85
CA GLU A 123 -4.92 -18.68 -11.82
C GLU A 123 -5.44 -17.32 -11.34
N ARG A 124 -6.63 -17.30 -10.74
CA ARG A 124 -7.20 -16.08 -10.16
C ARG A 124 -6.36 -15.56 -8.99
N PHE A 125 -5.87 -16.44 -8.11
CA PHE A 125 -4.99 -16.02 -7.02
C PHE A 125 -3.63 -15.50 -7.52
N LYS A 126 -3.05 -16.11 -8.57
CA LYS A 126 -1.85 -15.57 -9.22
C LYS A 126 -2.10 -14.18 -9.83
N ASN A 127 -3.25 -14.00 -10.48
CA ASN A 127 -3.64 -12.71 -11.01
C ASN A 127 -3.76 -11.69 -9.89
N PHE A 128 -4.43 -12.03 -8.79
CA PHE A 128 -4.54 -11.19 -7.59
C PHE A 128 -3.16 -10.74 -7.09
N ARG A 129 -2.21 -11.66 -6.88
CA ARG A 129 -0.84 -11.31 -6.46
C ARG A 129 -0.14 -10.38 -7.45
N THR A 130 -0.38 -10.55 -8.75
CA THR A 130 0.17 -9.67 -9.79
C THR A 130 -0.42 -8.27 -9.70
N LEU A 131 -1.73 -8.16 -9.53
CA LEU A 131 -2.43 -6.89 -9.35
C LEU A 131 -1.96 -6.17 -8.08
N CYS A 132 -1.77 -6.89 -6.98
CA CYS A 132 -1.19 -6.34 -5.74
C CYS A 132 0.20 -5.73 -5.96
N ARG A 133 1.06 -6.39 -6.73
CA ARG A 133 2.40 -5.86 -7.05
C ARG A 133 2.31 -4.61 -7.91
N LYS A 134 1.44 -4.62 -8.92
CA LYS A 134 1.20 -3.46 -9.80
C LYS A 134 0.69 -2.26 -9.00
N GLU A 135 -0.23 -2.49 -8.08
CA GLU A 135 -0.81 -1.47 -7.18
C GLU A 135 0.26 -0.81 -6.29
N LEU A 136 1.27 -1.58 -5.87
CA LEU A 136 2.42 -1.09 -5.09
C LEU A 136 3.58 -0.55 -5.96
N GLY A 137 3.42 -0.47 -7.29
CA GLY A 137 4.48 -0.04 -8.20
C GLY A 137 5.67 -1.02 -8.28
N LEU A 138 5.48 -2.26 -7.84
CA LEU A 138 6.51 -3.30 -7.85
C LEU A 138 6.55 -4.02 -9.20
N LYS A 139 7.75 -4.44 -9.62
CA LYS A 139 7.93 -5.22 -10.85
C LYS A 139 7.22 -6.56 -10.77
N ASN A 140 6.64 -7.04 -11.87
CA ASN A 140 6.08 -8.38 -11.93
C ASN A 140 7.19 -9.43 -11.77
N VAL A 141 6.90 -10.45 -10.96
CA VAL A 141 7.77 -11.62 -10.77
C VAL A 141 7.11 -12.77 -11.51
N LYS A 142 7.80 -13.30 -12.52
CA LYS A 142 7.39 -14.53 -13.20
C LYS A 142 8.24 -15.67 -12.65
N PHE A 143 7.63 -16.56 -11.90
CA PHE A 143 8.30 -17.78 -11.48
C PHE A 143 8.43 -18.71 -12.68
N GLN A 144 9.60 -19.34 -12.85
CA GLN A 144 9.83 -20.30 -13.95
C GLN A 144 9.05 -21.61 -13.74
N LYS A 145 8.78 -21.95 -12.48
CA LYS A 145 7.90 -23.03 -12.08
C LYS A 145 6.82 -22.45 -11.18
N ASP A 146 5.57 -22.78 -11.47
CA ASP A 146 4.43 -22.45 -10.63
C ASP A 146 4.35 -23.38 -9.41
N GLU A 147 5.47 -23.58 -8.72
CA GLU A 147 5.49 -24.30 -7.47
C GLU A 147 4.93 -23.36 -6.39
N PHE A 148 3.75 -23.71 -5.90
CA PHE A 148 3.05 -22.91 -4.91
C PHE A 148 3.73 -23.00 -3.55
N TYR A 149 4.19 -21.87 -3.03
CA TYR A 149 4.80 -21.79 -1.70
C TYR A 149 3.86 -22.24 -0.57
N TRP A 150 2.54 -22.20 -0.74
CA TRP A 150 1.60 -22.74 0.26
C TRP A 150 1.56 -24.29 0.29
N CYS A 151 2.19 -24.97 -0.67
CA CYS A 151 2.42 -26.41 -0.63
C CYS A 151 3.74 -26.79 0.05
N ILE A 152 4.40 -25.88 0.79
CA ILE A 152 5.57 -26.21 1.60
C ILE A 152 5.14 -27.23 2.65
N SER A 153 5.40 -28.50 2.34
CA SER A 153 5.16 -29.61 3.22
C SER A 153 6.41 -29.85 4.06
N THR A 154 6.29 -29.65 5.37
CA THR A 154 7.36 -29.97 6.32
C THR A 154 7.47 -31.47 6.57
N SER A 155 6.57 -32.30 6.03
CA SER A 155 6.64 -33.76 6.17
C SER A 155 7.90 -34.38 5.55
N ASN A 156 8.58 -33.65 4.65
CA ASN A 156 9.88 -34.04 4.09
C ASN A 156 11.08 -33.38 4.79
N ILE A 157 10.86 -32.51 5.77
CA ILE A 157 11.92 -31.91 6.59
C ILE A 157 12.17 -32.89 7.75
N LYS A 158 13.14 -33.78 7.54
CA LYS A 158 13.68 -34.66 8.60
C LYS A 158 14.68 -33.91 9.46
#